data_AF-A0A484Z8P9-F1
#
_entry.id   AF-A0A484Z8P9-F1
#
_cell.length_a   1.000
_cell.length_b   1.000
_cell.length_c   1.000
_cell.angle_alpha   90.00
_cell.angle_beta   90.00
_cell.angle_gamma   90.00
#
_symmetry.space_group_name_H-M   'P 1'
#
loop_
_entity.id
_entity.type
_entity.pdbx_description
1 polymer ?
#
loop_
_entity_poly.entity_id
_entity_poly.type
_entity_poly.pdbx_seq_one_letter_code
_entity_poly.pdbx_strand_id
1 'polypeptide(L)'
;MSEFSQTVPELVAWARKNDFSISLPVDRLSFLLAVATLNGERLDGEMSEGELVDAFRHVSDAFEQTSETISVRANNAINDMVRQRLLNRFTSEQAEGNAIYRLTPLGIGITDYYIRQREFSTLRLSMQLSIVAGELKRAADAADENGDEFHWHRNVYAPLKYSVAEIFDSIDLTQRLMDEQQQQVKDDIAQLLNKDWRAAISSCELLLSETSGTLRELQDTLEAAGDKLQANLLRIQDATLAHDDLHFVDRLVFDLQSKLDRIISWGQQSIDLWIGYDRHVHKFIRTAIDMDKNRVFAQRLRQSVQTYFDAPWALTYASADRLAGYAR
;
A
#
# COMPACT_ATOMS: atom_id res chain seq x y z
N MET A 1 -5.24 25.48 -0.34
CA MET A 1 -4.25 24.43 -0.06
C MET A 1 -2.87 25.04 -0.27
N SER A 2 -2.06 25.17 0.79
CA SER A 2 -0.73 25.76 0.67
C SER A 2 0.16 24.88 -0.20
N GLU A 3 0.77 25.44 -1.24
CA GLU A 3 1.88 24.82 -1.96
C GLU A 3 2.94 24.42 -0.93
N PHE A 4 3.14 23.13 -0.72
CA PHE A 4 4.17 22.60 0.16
C PHE A 4 5.53 22.76 -0.53
N SER A 5 6.09 23.96 -0.47
CA SER A 5 7.50 24.23 -0.80
C SER A 5 8.32 24.22 0.49
N GLN A 6 8.41 23.07 1.14
CA GLN A 6 9.44 22.85 2.17
C GLN A 6 10.51 21.95 1.57
N THR A 7 11.77 22.38 1.66
CA THR A 7 12.91 21.50 1.39
C THR A 7 12.84 20.28 2.33
N VAL A 8 13.48 19.17 1.96
CA VAL A 8 13.49 17.94 2.78
C VAL A 8 13.87 18.23 4.25
N PRO A 9 14.91 19.05 4.56
CA PRO A 9 15.24 19.39 5.95
C PRO A 9 14.16 20.22 6.66
N GLU A 10 13.50 21.15 5.96
CA GLU A 10 12.43 21.98 6.54
C GLU A 10 11.21 21.13 6.92
N LEU A 11 10.85 20.15 6.09
CA LEU A 11 9.78 19.21 6.38
C LEU A 11 10.08 18.40 7.65
N VAL A 12 11.31 17.92 7.81
CA VAL A 12 11.75 17.19 9.01
C VAL A 12 11.69 18.09 10.25
N ALA A 13 12.17 19.34 10.14
CA ALA A 13 12.10 20.31 11.23
C ALA A 13 10.65 20.63 11.62
N TRP A 14 9.75 20.76 10.64
CA TRP A 14 8.32 20.97 10.87
C TRP A 14 7.68 19.76 11.55
N ALA A 15 7.93 18.54 11.09
CA ALA A 15 7.39 17.32 11.71
C ALA A 15 7.82 17.20 13.17
N ARG A 16 9.10 17.45 13.46
CA ARG A 16 9.64 17.47 14.84
C ARG A 16 9.02 18.57 15.69
N LYS A 17 8.85 19.79 15.14
CA LYS A 17 8.24 20.92 15.87
C LYS A 17 6.79 20.63 16.29
N ASN A 18 6.07 19.85 15.48
CA ASN A 18 4.68 19.49 15.75
C ASN A 18 4.52 18.17 16.54
N ASP A 19 5.61 17.52 16.95
CA ASP A 19 5.61 16.24 17.69
C ASP A 19 4.76 15.17 16.98
N PHE A 20 4.87 15.05 15.65
CA PHE A 20 4.17 13.99 14.93
C PHE A 20 4.76 12.62 15.27
N SER A 21 3.94 11.77 15.88
CA SER A 21 4.31 10.41 16.26
C SER A 21 3.10 9.49 16.19
N ILE A 22 3.33 8.24 15.80
CA ILE A 22 2.36 7.15 15.88
C ILE A 22 3.02 6.03 16.68
N SER A 23 2.35 5.61 17.75
CA SER A 23 2.76 4.52 18.63
C SER A 23 1.55 3.62 18.84
N LEU A 24 1.47 2.57 18.02
CA LEU A 24 0.43 1.55 18.05
C LEU A 24 1.03 0.16 18.32
N PRO A 25 1.42 -0.16 19.57
CA PRO A 25 1.68 -1.54 19.98
C PRO A 25 0.46 -2.43 19.72
N VAL A 26 0.65 -3.76 19.74
CA VAL A 26 -0.38 -4.73 19.31
C VAL A 26 -1.71 -4.51 20.03
N ASP A 27 -1.72 -4.27 21.34
CA ASP A 27 -2.91 -4.00 22.13
C ASP A 27 -3.60 -2.68 21.74
N ARG A 28 -2.84 -1.62 21.48
CA ARG A 28 -3.35 -0.32 21.01
C ARG A 28 -3.91 -0.40 19.59
N LEU A 29 -3.25 -1.14 18.71
CA LEU A 29 -3.75 -1.39 17.36
C LEU A 29 -5.03 -2.21 17.42
N SER A 30 -5.07 -3.30 18.19
CA SER A 30 -6.28 -4.10 18.39
C SER A 30 -7.45 -3.26 18.91
N PHE A 31 -7.19 -2.34 19.85
CA PHE A 31 -8.19 -1.38 20.30
C PHE A 31 -8.69 -0.46 19.19
N LEU A 32 -7.77 0.15 18.42
CA LEU A 32 -8.15 1.01 17.30
C LEU A 32 -8.96 0.24 16.23
N LEU A 33 -8.61 -1.02 15.96
CA LEU A 33 -9.36 -1.88 15.04
C LEU A 33 -10.75 -2.22 15.58
N ALA A 34 -10.87 -2.56 16.87
CA ALA A 34 -12.17 -2.79 17.50
C ALA A 34 -13.08 -1.55 17.40
N VAL A 35 -12.52 -0.36 17.64
CA VAL A 35 -13.21 0.92 17.48
C VAL A 35 -13.70 1.12 16.03
N ALA A 36 -12.87 0.80 15.04
CA ALA A 36 -13.26 0.92 13.63
C ALA A 36 -14.33 -0.08 13.21
N THR A 37 -14.29 -1.32 13.71
CA THR A 37 -15.35 -2.31 13.47
C THR A 37 -16.69 -1.82 14.02
N LEU A 38 -16.72 -1.35 15.27
CA LEU A 38 -17.94 -0.78 15.87
C LEU A 38 -18.44 0.46 15.12
N ASN A 39 -17.52 1.30 14.64
CA ASN A 39 -17.87 2.45 13.83
C ASN A 39 -18.46 2.07 12.46
N GLY A 40 -17.99 0.99 11.85
CA GLY A 40 -18.48 0.51 10.54
C GLY A 40 -19.88 -0.10 10.58
N GLU A 41 -20.27 -0.70 11.71
CA GLU A 41 -21.59 -1.30 11.91
C GLU A 41 -22.64 -0.32 12.45
N ARG A 42 -22.22 0.89 12.85
CA ARG A 42 -23.11 1.88 13.48
C ARG A 42 -24.09 2.47 12.47
N LEU A 43 -25.39 2.46 12.86
CA LEU A 43 -26.49 3.00 12.06
C LEU A 43 -26.90 4.42 12.48
N ASP A 44 -26.71 4.80 13.74
CA ASP A 44 -27.09 6.12 14.26
C ASP A 44 -26.12 6.58 15.37
N GLY A 45 -25.91 7.89 15.46
CA GLY A 45 -25.02 8.53 16.43
C GLY A 45 -23.52 8.39 16.17
N GLU A 46 -22.73 8.95 17.08
CA GLU A 46 -21.26 8.85 17.13
C GLU A 46 -20.84 8.07 18.38
N MET A 47 -19.59 7.57 18.42
CA MET A 47 -19.12 6.76 19.56
C MET A 47 -19.11 7.56 20.85
N SER A 48 -19.79 7.07 21.89
CA SER A 48 -19.70 7.64 23.23
C SER A 48 -18.42 7.21 23.95
N GLU A 49 -18.08 7.87 25.06
CA GLU A 49 -16.95 7.42 25.89
C GLU A 49 -17.21 6.04 26.51
N GLY A 50 -18.45 5.75 26.88
CA GLY A 50 -18.85 4.45 27.44
C GLY A 50 -18.58 3.32 26.45
N GLU A 51 -18.98 3.49 25.19
CA GLU A 51 -18.73 2.50 24.13
C GLU A 51 -17.24 2.27 23.86
N LEU A 52 -16.41 3.32 23.93
CA LEU A 52 -14.96 3.17 23.81
C LEU A 52 -14.35 2.41 24.99
N VAL A 53 -14.82 2.67 26.22
CA VAL A 53 -14.35 1.95 27.41
C VAL A 53 -14.77 0.48 27.36
N ASP A 54 -15.97 0.19 26.86
CA ASP A 54 -16.46 -1.17 26.67
C ASP A 54 -15.68 -1.91 25.57
N ALA A 55 -15.41 -1.26 24.45
CA ALA A 55 -14.51 -1.80 23.42
C ALA A 55 -13.10 -2.08 23.99
N PHE A 56 -12.58 -1.16 24.80
CA PHE A 56 -11.28 -1.36 25.46
C PHE A 56 -11.30 -2.53 26.44
N ARG A 57 -12.43 -2.77 27.14
CA ARG A 57 -12.61 -3.91 28.05
C ARG A 57 -12.42 -5.23 27.30
N HIS A 58 -13.08 -5.40 26.15
CA HIS A 58 -12.93 -6.60 25.33
C HIS A 58 -11.48 -6.84 24.89
N VAL A 59 -10.75 -5.78 24.52
CA VAL A 59 -9.33 -5.90 24.18
C VAL A 59 -8.50 -6.24 25.42
N SER A 60 -8.71 -5.57 26.55
CA SER A 60 -8.00 -5.88 27.80
C SER A 60 -8.18 -7.34 28.22
N ASP A 61 -9.40 -7.88 28.08
CA ASP A 61 -9.71 -9.27 28.40
C ASP A 61 -8.98 -10.24 27.44
N ALA A 62 -8.93 -9.92 26.14
CA ALA A 62 -8.22 -10.71 25.14
C ALA A 62 -6.69 -10.78 25.37
N PHE A 63 -6.12 -9.77 26.03
CA PHE A 63 -4.70 -9.72 26.40
C PHE A 63 -4.44 -10.18 27.86
N GLU A 64 -5.43 -10.78 28.52
CA GLU A 64 -5.32 -11.30 29.90
C GLU A 64 -4.83 -10.25 30.92
N GLN A 65 -5.22 -8.98 30.73
CA GLN A 65 -4.79 -7.88 31.58
C GLN A 65 -5.70 -7.72 32.82
N THR A 66 -5.18 -7.12 33.89
CA THR A 66 -5.91 -6.99 35.16
C THR A 66 -7.17 -6.13 35.04
N SER A 67 -8.29 -6.63 35.56
CA SER A 67 -9.60 -5.97 35.49
C SER A 67 -9.72 -4.72 36.37
N GLU A 68 -9.00 -4.68 37.50
CA GLU A 68 -9.06 -3.59 38.48
C GLU A 68 -8.61 -2.23 37.93
N THR A 69 -7.79 -2.22 36.87
CA THR A 69 -7.20 -0.99 36.30
C THR A 69 -7.79 -0.59 34.95
N ILE A 70 -8.84 -1.27 34.48
CA ILE A 70 -9.40 -1.07 33.12
C ILE A 70 -9.77 0.38 32.88
N SER A 71 -10.52 1.03 33.77
CA SER A 71 -10.99 2.41 33.54
C SER A 71 -9.84 3.40 33.36
N VAL A 72 -8.79 3.29 34.19
CA VAL A 72 -7.60 4.14 34.09
C VAL A 72 -6.83 3.86 32.80
N ARG A 73 -6.67 2.58 32.44
CA ARG A 73 -5.95 2.17 31.22
C ARG A 73 -6.71 2.53 29.94
N ALA A 74 -8.04 2.44 29.96
CA ALA A 74 -8.92 2.87 28.87
C ALA A 74 -8.83 4.37 28.65
N ASN A 75 -8.94 5.17 29.72
CA ASN A 75 -8.78 6.63 29.63
C ASN A 75 -7.39 7.01 29.09
N ASN A 76 -6.34 6.33 29.54
CA ASN A 76 -5.00 6.54 29.00
C ASN A 76 -4.91 6.14 27.51
N ALA A 77 -5.58 5.06 27.10
CA ALA A 77 -5.66 4.63 25.70
C ALA A 77 -6.32 5.69 24.83
N ILE A 78 -7.51 6.13 25.22
CA ILE A 78 -8.33 7.08 24.47
C ILE A 78 -7.61 8.43 24.36
N ASN A 79 -7.04 8.93 25.46
CA ASN A 79 -6.28 10.18 25.43
C ASN A 79 -5.04 10.09 24.52
N ASP A 80 -4.36 8.94 24.51
CA ASP A 80 -3.24 8.69 23.61
C ASP A 80 -3.68 8.64 22.14
N MET A 81 -4.79 7.97 21.82
CA MET A 81 -5.38 7.97 20.47
C MET A 81 -5.72 9.39 20.00
N VAL A 82 -6.25 10.24 20.88
CA VAL A 82 -6.55 11.64 20.56
C VAL A 82 -5.26 12.45 20.37
N ARG A 83 -4.26 12.27 21.24
CA ARG A 83 -2.96 12.96 21.15
C ARG A 83 -2.25 12.63 19.83
N GLN A 84 -2.28 11.37 19.41
CA GLN A 84 -1.68 10.89 18.16
C GLN A 84 -2.51 11.22 16.92
N ARG A 85 -3.63 11.97 17.06
CA ARG A 85 -4.55 12.34 15.98
C ARG A 85 -5.18 11.14 15.28
N LEU A 86 -5.44 10.06 16.01
CA LEU A 86 -6.17 8.88 15.53
C LEU A 86 -7.66 9.03 15.77
N LEU A 87 -8.04 9.65 16.90
CA LEU A 87 -9.41 10.00 17.26
C LEU A 87 -9.57 11.52 17.45
N ASN A 88 -10.72 12.05 17.05
CA ASN A 88 -11.19 13.37 17.48
C ASN A 88 -12.18 13.20 18.62
N ARG A 89 -12.09 14.07 19.63
CA ARG A 89 -13.02 14.14 20.77
C ARG A 89 -13.85 15.41 20.68
N PHE A 90 -15.16 15.29 20.83
CA PHE A 90 -16.10 16.41 20.90
C PHE A 90 -16.90 16.32 22.20
N THR A 91 -17.10 17.45 22.89
CA THR A 91 -17.95 17.51 24.09
C THR A 91 -19.42 17.47 23.68
N SER A 92 -20.21 16.59 24.30
CA SER A 92 -21.64 16.44 24.06
C SER A 92 -22.36 16.06 25.34
N GLU A 93 -23.15 16.97 25.90
CA GLU A 93 -23.91 16.74 27.15
C GLU A 93 -25.02 15.68 27.00
N GLN A 94 -25.38 15.32 25.77
CA GLN A 94 -26.43 14.35 25.47
C GLN A 94 -25.90 12.91 25.38
N ALA A 95 -24.58 12.74 25.24
CA ALA A 95 -23.93 11.44 25.09
C ALA A 95 -23.41 10.92 26.43
N GLU A 96 -23.39 9.60 26.60
CA GLU A 96 -22.78 8.97 27.76
C GLU A 96 -21.29 9.33 27.88
N GLY A 97 -20.88 9.77 29.08
CA GLY A 97 -19.53 10.29 29.33
C GLY A 97 -19.31 11.74 28.87
N ASN A 98 -20.36 12.45 28.47
CA ASN A 98 -20.32 13.84 28.01
C ASN A 98 -19.39 14.11 26.81
N ALA A 99 -19.04 13.06 26.05
CA ALA A 99 -18.11 13.14 24.94
C ALA A 99 -18.48 12.14 23.84
N ILE A 100 -18.22 12.54 22.60
CA ILE A 100 -18.29 11.67 21.43
C ILE A 100 -16.95 11.66 20.68
N TYR A 101 -16.67 10.53 20.02
CA TYR A 101 -15.39 10.25 19.39
C TYR A 101 -15.58 9.84 17.93
N ARG A 102 -14.70 10.37 17.06
CA ARG A 102 -14.67 10.02 15.64
C ARG A 102 -13.27 9.60 15.20
N LEU A 103 -13.19 8.58 14.35
CA LEU A 103 -11.95 8.29 13.64
C LEU A 103 -11.58 9.48 12.73
N THR A 104 -10.33 9.90 12.83
CA THR A 104 -9.76 10.91 11.95
C THR A 104 -9.44 10.29 10.58
N PRO A 105 -9.10 11.08 9.54
CA PRO A 105 -8.60 10.53 8.28
C PRO A 105 -7.37 9.62 8.45
N LEU A 106 -6.48 9.91 9.40
CA LEU A 106 -5.34 9.05 9.73
C LEU A 106 -5.80 7.75 10.39
N GLY A 107 -6.72 7.84 11.35
CA GLY A 107 -7.32 6.68 12.01
C GLY A 107 -8.00 5.76 11.01
N ILE A 108 -8.83 6.32 10.12
CA ILE A 108 -9.49 5.58 9.03
C ILE A 108 -8.45 4.94 8.11
N GLY A 109 -7.42 5.68 7.68
CA GLY A 109 -6.38 5.15 6.80
C GLY A 109 -5.66 3.93 7.39
N ILE A 110 -5.31 3.99 8.67
CA ILE A 110 -4.67 2.86 9.38
C ILE A 110 -5.65 1.70 9.54
N THR A 111 -6.89 1.94 9.95
CA THR A 111 -7.84 0.86 10.22
C THR A 111 -8.34 0.20 8.94
N ASP A 112 -8.57 0.98 7.88
CA ASP A 112 -9.00 0.47 6.58
C ASP A 112 -7.94 -0.43 5.93
N TYR A 113 -6.66 -0.22 6.24
CA TYR A 113 -5.58 -1.09 5.78
C TYR A 113 -5.74 -2.53 6.30
N TYR A 114 -6.17 -2.69 7.56
CA TYR A 114 -6.28 -4.01 8.20
C TYR A 114 -7.67 -4.64 8.08
N ILE A 115 -8.74 -3.85 8.15
CA ILE A 115 -10.12 -4.37 8.27
C ILE A 115 -10.77 -4.56 6.90
N ARG A 116 -10.50 -3.69 5.94
CA ARG A 116 -11.14 -3.81 4.63
C ARG A 116 -10.39 -4.85 3.81
N GLN A 117 -11.08 -5.94 3.48
CA GLN A 117 -10.65 -6.85 2.42
C GLN A 117 -10.71 -6.08 1.10
N ARG A 118 -9.55 -5.65 0.62
CA ARG A 118 -9.43 -4.98 -0.67
C ARG A 118 -8.93 -5.99 -1.68
N GLU A 119 -9.86 -6.60 -2.39
CA GLU A 119 -9.52 -7.45 -3.53
C GLU A 119 -9.28 -6.58 -4.77
N PHE A 120 -8.24 -6.94 -5.52
CA PHE A 120 -8.07 -6.40 -6.85
C PHE A 120 -9.25 -6.82 -7.74
N SER A 121 -9.72 -5.90 -8.58
CA SER A 121 -10.78 -6.18 -9.55
C SER A 121 -10.51 -5.45 -10.86
N THR A 122 -10.27 -6.22 -11.92
CA THR A 122 -10.11 -5.71 -13.29
C THR A 122 -11.34 -4.89 -13.71
N LEU A 123 -12.54 -5.31 -13.28
CA LEU A 123 -13.79 -4.58 -13.52
C LEU A 123 -13.78 -3.19 -12.85
N ARG A 124 -13.34 -3.12 -11.58
CA ARG A 124 -13.22 -1.85 -10.86
C ARG A 124 -12.25 -0.89 -11.57
N LEU A 125 -11.07 -1.39 -11.96
CA LEU A 125 -10.08 -0.60 -12.70
C LEU A 125 -10.65 -0.09 -14.04
N SER A 126 -11.31 -0.96 -14.80
CA SER A 126 -11.93 -0.60 -16.08
C SER A 126 -13.02 0.47 -15.93
N MET A 127 -13.87 0.35 -14.90
CA MET A 127 -14.86 1.39 -14.59
C MET A 127 -14.21 2.71 -14.21
N GLN A 128 -13.17 2.70 -13.38
CA GLN A 128 -12.43 3.90 -12.98
C GLN A 128 -11.80 4.60 -14.19
N LEU A 129 -11.14 3.85 -15.08
CA LEU A 129 -10.54 4.39 -16.30
C LEU A 129 -11.59 4.96 -17.27
N SER A 130 -12.76 4.31 -17.37
CA SER A 130 -13.88 4.79 -18.18
C SER A 130 -14.42 6.13 -17.66
N ILE A 131 -14.59 6.27 -16.34
CA ILE A 131 -15.02 7.52 -15.71
C ILE A 131 -13.99 8.63 -15.97
N VAL A 132 -12.70 8.35 -15.74
CA VAL A 132 -11.62 9.31 -16.00
C VAL A 132 -11.59 9.73 -17.46
N ALA A 133 -11.71 8.79 -18.40
CA ALA A 133 -11.73 9.11 -19.83
C ALA A 133 -12.88 10.06 -20.18
N GLY A 134 -14.05 9.87 -19.57
CA GLY A 134 -15.21 10.75 -19.75
C GLY A 134 -15.00 12.15 -19.18
N GLU A 135 -14.50 12.26 -17.94
CA GLU A 135 -14.21 13.55 -17.30
C GLU A 135 -13.13 14.32 -18.04
N LEU A 136 -12.05 13.62 -18.40
CA LEU A 136 -10.89 14.22 -19.03
C LEU A 136 -11.19 14.69 -20.45
N LYS A 137 -12.01 13.94 -21.20
CA LYS A 137 -12.49 14.39 -22.51
C LYS A 137 -13.32 15.66 -22.38
N ARG A 138 -14.26 15.73 -21.42
CA ARG A 138 -15.06 16.95 -21.21
C ARG A 138 -14.20 18.14 -20.81
N ALA A 139 -13.21 17.94 -19.94
CA ALA A 139 -12.26 18.98 -19.55
C ALA A 139 -11.40 19.44 -20.74
N ALA A 140 -10.97 18.53 -21.61
CA ALA A 140 -10.23 18.86 -22.83
C ALA A 140 -11.08 19.64 -23.84
N ASP A 141 -12.31 19.19 -24.10
CA ASP A 141 -13.23 19.89 -24.99
C ASP A 141 -13.55 21.30 -24.46
N ALA A 142 -13.76 21.45 -23.14
CA ALA A 142 -13.97 22.75 -22.50
C ALA A 142 -12.72 23.66 -22.51
N ALA A 143 -11.52 23.09 -22.40
CA ALA A 143 -10.28 23.84 -22.53
C ALA A 143 -10.09 24.41 -23.94
N ASP A 144 -10.41 23.61 -24.97
CA ASP A 144 -10.36 24.03 -26.38
C ASP A 144 -11.39 25.12 -26.71
N GLU A 145 -12.58 25.08 -26.10
CA GLU A 145 -13.61 26.11 -26.26
C GLU A 145 -13.21 27.47 -25.67
N ASN A 146 -12.26 27.47 -24.72
CA ASN A 146 -11.82 28.62 -23.96
C ASN A 146 -12.98 29.32 -23.20
N GLY A 147 -12.67 30.33 -22.40
CA GLY A 147 -13.68 31.04 -21.62
C GLY A 147 -13.10 32.02 -20.62
N ASP A 148 -13.95 32.45 -19.69
CA ASP A 148 -13.53 33.30 -18.57
C ASP A 148 -12.90 32.47 -17.44
N GLU A 149 -12.40 33.16 -16.40
CA GLU A 149 -11.78 32.51 -15.24
C GLU A 149 -12.70 31.48 -14.58
N PHE A 150 -14.00 31.77 -14.51
CA PHE A 150 -14.98 30.86 -13.93
C PHE A 150 -15.13 29.58 -14.75
N HIS A 151 -15.16 29.68 -16.08
CA HIS A 151 -15.16 28.53 -16.98
C HIS A 151 -13.93 27.65 -16.77
N TRP A 152 -12.72 28.22 -16.77
CA TRP A 152 -11.49 27.47 -16.55
C TRP A 152 -11.47 26.79 -15.18
N HIS A 153 -11.88 27.50 -14.13
CA HIS A 153 -11.90 26.94 -12.78
C HIS A 153 -12.93 25.81 -12.65
N ARG A 154 -14.14 25.99 -13.20
CA ARG A 154 -15.27 25.08 -13.02
C ARG A 154 -15.23 23.87 -13.96
N ASN A 155 -14.84 24.07 -15.22
CA ASN A 155 -15.00 23.07 -16.28
C ASN A 155 -13.68 22.38 -16.66
N VAL A 156 -12.53 22.96 -16.30
CA VAL A 156 -11.21 22.36 -16.57
C VAL A 156 -10.52 21.97 -15.25
N TYR A 157 -10.24 22.94 -14.39
CA TYR A 157 -9.48 22.68 -13.16
C TYR A 157 -10.22 21.78 -12.17
N ALA A 158 -11.48 22.07 -11.85
CA ALA A 158 -12.22 21.30 -10.85
C ALA A 158 -12.39 19.80 -11.22
N PRO A 159 -12.76 19.43 -12.48
CA PRO A 159 -12.80 18.03 -12.88
C PRO A 159 -11.43 17.35 -12.80
N LEU A 160 -10.36 18.01 -13.21
CA LEU A 160 -9.00 17.47 -13.09
C LEU A 160 -8.60 17.27 -11.63
N LYS A 161 -8.86 18.26 -10.77
CA LYS A 161 -8.36 18.29 -9.39
C LYS A 161 -9.13 17.38 -8.45
N TYR A 162 -10.46 17.35 -8.57
CA TYR A 162 -11.33 16.71 -7.58
C TYR A 162 -11.95 15.40 -8.08
N SER A 163 -11.75 15.04 -9.35
CA SER A 163 -12.21 13.77 -9.91
C SER A 163 -11.05 12.98 -10.52
N VAL A 164 -10.38 13.50 -11.56
CA VAL A 164 -9.31 12.76 -12.25
C VAL A 164 -8.15 12.44 -11.30
N ALA A 165 -7.68 13.42 -10.52
CA ALA A 165 -6.61 13.20 -9.53
C ALA A 165 -6.99 12.15 -8.48
N GLU A 166 -8.20 12.22 -7.91
CA GLU A 166 -8.68 11.27 -6.90
C GLU A 166 -8.80 9.84 -7.46
N ILE A 167 -9.23 9.69 -8.72
CA ILE A 167 -9.30 8.38 -9.35
C ILE A 167 -7.90 7.84 -9.64
N PHE A 168 -6.95 8.68 -10.09
CA PHE A 168 -5.55 8.26 -10.22
C PHE A 168 -4.92 7.86 -8.89
N ASP A 169 -5.20 8.58 -7.81
CA ASP A 169 -4.79 8.21 -6.45
C ASP A 169 -5.38 6.85 -6.04
N SER A 170 -6.65 6.59 -6.39
CA SER A 170 -7.30 5.30 -6.14
C SER A 170 -6.71 4.14 -6.96
N ILE A 171 -6.31 4.39 -8.21
CA ILE A 171 -5.63 3.40 -9.07
C ILE A 171 -4.23 3.09 -8.52
N ASP A 172 -3.44 4.11 -8.18
CA ASP A 172 -2.12 3.95 -7.55
C ASP A 172 -2.23 3.13 -6.25
N LEU A 173 -3.22 3.44 -5.41
CA LEU A 173 -3.47 2.66 -4.19
C LEU A 173 -3.83 1.21 -4.48
N THR A 174 -4.56 0.96 -5.57
CA THR A 174 -4.90 -0.41 -6.00
C THR A 174 -3.69 -1.18 -6.50
N GLN A 175 -2.73 -0.53 -7.17
CA GLN A 175 -1.45 -1.15 -7.53
C GLN A 175 -0.61 -1.50 -6.29
N ARG A 176 -0.57 -0.63 -5.27
CA ARG A 176 0.14 -0.93 -4.02
C ARG A 176 -0.43 -2.14 -3.28
N LEU A 177 -1.75 -2.29 -3.31
CA LEU A 177 -2.40 -3.48 -2.77
C LEU A 177 -2.04 -4.74 -3.55
N MET A 178 -1.87 -4.63 -4.87
CA MET A 178 -1.36 -5.72 -5.69
C MET A 178 0.09 -6.07 -5.32
N ASP A 179 0.94 -5.07 -5.01
CA ASP A 179 2.31 -5.31 -4.56
C ASP A 179 2.34 -6.13 -3.25
N GLU A 180 1.44 -5.82 -2.31
CA GLU A 180 1.28 -6.58 -1.05
C GLU A 180 0.77 -8.00 -1.30
N GLN A 181 -0.22 -8.15 -2.18
CA GLN A 181 -0.70 -9.47 -2.59
C GLN A 181 0.43 -10.31 -3.20
N GLN A 182 1.27 -9.73 -4.06
CA GLN A 182 2.44 -10.43 -4.61
C GLN A 182 3.40 -10.88 -3.49
N GLN A 183 3.63 -10.08 -2.45
CA GLN A 183 4.47 -10.50 -1.32
C GLN A 183 3.81 -11.63 -0.52
N GLN A 184 2.51 -11.54 -0.25
CA GLN A 184 1.77 -12.61 0.41
C GLN A 184 1.88 -13.93 -0.35
N VAL A 185 1.70 -13.90 -1.68
CA VAL A 185 1.86 -15.12 -2.51
C VAL A 185 3.29 -15.67 -2.42
N LYS A 186 4.33 -14.84 -2.36
CA LYS A 186 5.72 -15.30 -2.17
C LYS A 186 5.90 -16.01 -0.84
N ASP A 187 5.31 -15.46 0.22
CA ASP A 187 5.35 -16.07 1.55
C ASP A 187 4.58 -17.39 1.59
N ASP A 188 3.42 -17.45 0.95
CA ASP A 188 2.62 -18.67 0.84
C ASP A 188 3.39 -19.77 0.09
N ILE A 189 4.01 -19.44 -1.05
CA ILE A 189 4.88 -20.36 -1.80
C ILE A 189 6.03 -20.84 -0.92
N ALA A 190 6.70 -19.94 -0.19
CA ALA A 190 7.79 -20.30 0.70
C ALA A 190 7.34 -21.25 1.82
N GLN A 191 6.18 -21.00 2.42
CA GLN A 191 5.60 -21.85 3.46
C GLN A 191 5.17 -23.21 2.92
N LEU A 192 4.51 -23.26 1.76
CA LEU A 192 4.10 -24.48 1.08
C LEU A 192 5.32 -25.36 0.78
N LEU A 193 6.37 -24.78 0.19
CA LEU A 193 7.61 -25.49 -0.08
C LEU A 193 8.32 -25.90 1.22
N ASN A 194 8.28 -25.10 2.27
CA ASN A 194 8.91 -25.49 3.52
C ASN A 194 8.19 -26.64 4.23
N LYS A 195 6.86 -26.76 4.10
CA LYS A 195 6.07 -27.82 4.73
C LYS A 195 6.18 -29.14 3.96
N ASP A 196 5.88 -29.12 2.67
CA ASP A 196 5.89 -30.32 1.83
C ASP A 196 6.23 -29.98 0.38
N TRP A 197 7.51 -29.72 0.12
CA TRP A 197 7.98 -29.19 -1.15
C TRP A 197 7.61 -29.96 -2.42
N ARG A 198 7.32 -31.26 -2.34
CA ARG A 198 7.00 -32.07 -3.51
C ARG A 198 5.50 -32.04 -3.79
N ALA A 199 4.69 -32.16 -2.75
CA ALA A 199 3.23 -32.02 -2.86
C ALA A 199 2.83 -30.57 -3.18
N ALA A 200 3.64 -29.59 -2.78
CA ALA A 200 3.39 -28.18 -2.97
C ALA A 200 3.65 -27.65 -4.39
N ILE A 201 4.35 -28.39 -5.27
CA ILE A 201 4.78 -27.88 -6.59
C ILE A 201 3.58 -27.37 -7.40
N SER A 202 2.53 -28.19 -7.55
CA SER A 202 1.34 -27.81 -8.32
C SER A 202 0.61 -26.62 -7.73
N SER A 203 0.57 -26.50 -6.41
CA SER A 203 -0.03 -25.34 -5.73
C SER A 203 0.80 -24.07 -5.95
N CYS A 204 2.13 -24.17 -5.93
CA CYS A 204 3.01 -23.04 -6.21
C CYS A 204 2.89 -22.58 -7.67
N GLU A 205 2.84 -23.52 -8.63
CA GLU A 205 2.64 -23.21 -10.05
C GLU A 205 1.29 -22.51 -10.30
N LEU A 206 0.22 -22.95 -9.63
CA LEU A 206 -1.08 -22.29 -9.70
C LEU A 206 -1.01 -20.85 -9.21
N LEU A 207 -0.46 -20.64 -8.00
CA LEU A 207 -0.30 -19.29 -7.42
C LEU A 207 0.54 -18.36 -8.30
N LEU A 208 1.62 -18.87 -8.89
CA LEU A 208 2.47 -18.14 -9.83
C LEU A 208 1.71 -17.75 -11.10
N SER A 209 0.96 -18.69 -11.69
CA SER A 209 0.21 -18.48 -12.92
C SER A 209 -0.96 -17.51 -12.72
N GLU A 210 -1.72 -17.65 -11.64
CA GLU A 210 -2.85 -16.78 -11.32
C GLU A 210 -2.38 -15.34 -11.11
N THR A 211 -1.33 -15.15 -10.30
CA THR A 211 -0.76 -13.82 -10.05
C THR A 211 -0.22 -13.20 -11.35
N SER A 212 0.42 -14.00 -12.22
CA SER A 212 0.89 -13.53 -13.54
C SER A 212 -0.27 -13.06 -14.42
N GLY A 213 -1.37 -13.82 -14.44
CA GLY A 213 -2.59 -13.47 -15.18
C GLY A 213 -3.18 -12.16 -14.68
N THR A 214 -3.33 -12.00 -13.36
CA THR A 214 -3.86 -10.77 -12.76
C THR A 214 -3.01 -9.54 -13.08
N LEU A 215 -1.67 -9.64 -12.98
CA LEU A 215 -0.78 -8.53 -13.34
C LEU A 215 -0.90 -8.15 -14.82
N ARG A 216 -1.02 -9.13 -15.71
CA ARG A 216 -1.16 -8.88 -17.15
C ARG A 216 -2.49 -8.20 -17.46
N GLU A 217 -3.60 -8.67 -16.90
CA GLU A 217 -4.91 -8.05 -17.08
C GLU A 217 -4.93 -6.59 -16.60
N LEU A 218 -4.30 -6.32 -15.45
CA LEU A 218 -4.14 -4.97 -14.91
C LEU A 218 -3.41 -4.09 -15.92
N GLN A 219 -2.23 -4.53 -16.37
CA GLN A 219 -1.40 -3.76 -17.29
C GLN A 219 -2.07 -3.54 -18.65
N ASP A 220 -2.70 -4.58 -19.22
CA ASP A 220 -3.44 -4.47 -20.49
C ASP A 220 -4.55 -3.42 -20.40
N THR A 221 -5.26 -3.37 -19.27
CA THR A 221 -6.33 -2.39 -19.05
C THR A 221 -5.77 -0.97 -18.94
N LEU A 222 -4.64 -0.79 -18.23
CA LEU A 222 -3.96 0.50 -18.11
C LEU A 222 -3.43 0.99 -19.47
N GLU A 223 -2.73 0.13 -20.22
CA GLU A 223 -2.17 0.46 -21.54
C GLU A 223 -3.26 0.81 -22.55
N ALA A 224 -4.38 0.06 -22.56
CA ALA A 224 -5.48 0.31 -23.48
C ALA A 224 -6.16 1.69 -23.29
N ALA A 225 -6.11 2.24 -22.08
CA ALA A 225 -6.66 3.56 -21.76
C ALA A 225 -5.58 4.67 -21.78
N GLY A 226 -4.34 4.33 -21.44
CA GLY A 226 -3.25 5.27 -21.18
C GLY A 226 -3.05 6.32 -22.26
N ASP A 227 -2.88 5.90 -23.52
CA ASP A 227 -2.66 6.82 -24.64
C ASP A 227 -3.80 7.81 -24.85
N LYS A 228 -5.06 7.37 -24.66
CA LYS A 228 -6.23 8.24 -24.81
C LYS A 228 -6.33 9.24 -23.67
N LEU A 229 -5.95 8.85 -22.45
CA LEU A 229 -5.90 9.76 -21.32
C LEU A 229 -4.78 10.79 -21.53
N GLN A 230 -3.58 10.33 -21.90
CA GLN A 230 -2.44 11.20 -22.17
C GLN A 230 -2.71 12.20 -23.29
N ALA A 231 -3.38 11.78 -24.36
CA ALA A 231 -3.77 12.66 -25.46
C ALA A 231 -4.69 13.80 -25.02
N ASN A 232 -5.68 13.53 -24.14
CA ASN A 232 -6.55 14.58 -23.63
C ASN A 232 -5.84 15.50 -22.62
N LEU A 233 -4.93 14.97 -21.79
CA LEU A 233 -4.08 15.81 -20.94
C LEU A 233 -3.22 16.75 -21.79
N LEU A 234 -2.64 16.25 -22.88
CA LEU A 234 -1.85 17.05 -23.81
C LEU A 234 -2.70 18.15 -24.48
N ARG A 235 -3.94 17.85 -24.90
CA ARG A 235 -4.86 18.87 -25.43
C ARG A 235 -5.11 20.00 -24.43
N ILE A 236 -5.35 19.67 -23.15
CA ILE A 236 -5.54 20.68 -22.11
C ILE A 236 -4.26 21.50 -21.92
N GLN A 237 -3.10 20.85 -21.92
CA GLN A 237 -1.80 21.51 -21.83
C GLN A 237 -1.59 22.51 -22.97
N ASP A 238 -1.84 22.08 -24.22
CA ASP A 238 -1.73 22.92 -25.40
C ASP A 238 -2.67 24.13 -25.33
N ALA A 239 -3.91 23.94 -24.86
CA ALA A 239 -4.86 25.02 -24.67
C ALA A 239 -4.41 26.04 -23.60
N THR A 240 -3.63 25.62 -22.60
CA THR A 240 -3.08 26.54 -21.57
C THR A 240 -1.87 27.35 -22.07
N LEU A 241 -1.15 26.91 -23.11
CA LEU A 241 0.02 27.64 -23.64
C LEU A 241 -0.31 29.05 -24.14
N ALA A 242 -1.56 29.29 -24.55
CA ALA A 242 -2.02 30.60 -25.02
C ALA A 242 -2.31 31.59 -23.87
N HIS A 243 -2.24 31.14 -22.61
CA HIS A 243 -2.69 31.89 -21.45
C HIS A 243 -1.67 31.86 -20.29
N ASP A 244 -0.93 32.96 -20.11
CA ASP A 244 0.07 33.08 -19.04
C ASP A 244 -0.55 32.98 -17.62
N ASP A 245 -1.82 33.33 -17.45
CA ASP A 245 -2.46 33.36 -16.12
C ASP A 245 -2.94 31.97 -15.61
N LEU A 246 -2.82 30.92 -16.42
CA LEU A 246 -3.36 29.57 -16.12
C LEU A 246 -2.33 28.58 -15.59
N HIS A 247 -1.24 29.05 -14.99
CA HIS A 247 -0.16 28.21 -14.44
C HIS A 247 -0.63 27.10 -13.48
N PHE A 248 -1.71 27.34 -12.72
CA PHE A 248 -2.24 26.34 -11.78
C PHE A 248 -2.91 25.14 -12.50
N VAL A 249 -3.44 25.35 -13.71
CA VAL A 249 -3.99 24.29 -14.57
C VAL A 249 -2.84 23.52 -15.22
N ASP A 250 -1.88 24.23 -15.81
CA ASP A 250 -0.71 23.61 -16.45
C ASP A 250 0.08 22.73 -15.47
N ARG A 251 0.35 23.23 -14.26
CA ARG A 251 0.99 22.45 -13.18
C ARG A 251 0.19 21.19 -12.84
N LEU A 252 -1.14 21.30 -12.71
CA LEU A 252 -1.99 20.16 -12.40
C LEU A 252 -1.98 19.12 -13.52
N VAL A 253 -2.04 19.55 -14.79
CA VAL A 253 -1.96 18.66 -15.95
C VAL A 253 -0.62 17.94 -15.98
N PHE A 254 0.48 18.66 -15.75
CA PHE A 254 1.82 18.07 -15.66
C PHE A 254 1.92 17.02 -14.54
N ASP A 255 1.36 17.31 -13.36
CA ASP A 255 1.32 16.37 -12.23
C ASP A 255 0.50 15.11 -12.58
N LEU A 256 -0.63 15.28 -13.29
CA LEU A 256 -1.48 14.17 -13.73
C LEU A 256 -0.80 13.30 -14.80
N GLN A 257 -0.15 13.91 -15.79
CA GLN A 257 0.66 13.19 -16.79
C GLN A 257 1.78 12.39 -16.10
N SER A 258 2.54 13.06 -15.24
CA SER A 258 3.62 12.43 -14.47
C SER A 258 3.14 11.30 -13.57
N LYS A 259 1.90 11.37 -13.08
CA LYS A 259 1.31 10.31 -12.26
C LYS A 259 0.83 9.14 -13.11
N LEU A 260 0.19 9.40 -14.25
CA LEU A 260 -0.22 8.37 -15.20
C LEU A 260 0.99 7.57 -15.71
N ASP A 261 2.07 8.25 -16.10
CA ASP A 261 3.32 7.62 -16.54
C ASP A 261 3.92 6.73 -15.44
N ARG A 262 3.92 7.20 -14.18
CA ARG A 262 4.37 6.40 -13.04
C ARG A 262 3.53 5.14 -12.82
N ILE A 263 2.21 5.25 -12.90
CA ILE A 263 1.26 4.13 -12.75
C ILE A 263 1.51 3.07 -13.84
N ILE A 264 1.58 3.49 -15.11
CA ILE A 264 1.78 2.57 -16.25
C ILE A 264 3.18 1.94 -16.18
N SER A 265 4.21 2.74 -15.88
CA SER A 265 5.59 2.26 -15.77
C SER A 265 5.76 1.24 -14.64
N TRP A 266 5.15 1.48 -13.48
CA TRP A 266 5.23 0.54 -12.35
C TRP A 266 4.53 -0.79 -12.67
N GLY A 267 3.37 -0.75 -13.34
CA GLY A 267 2.66 -1.96 -13.73
C GLY A 267 3.47 -2.88 -14.66
N GLN A 268 4.21 -2.32 -15.61
CA GLN A 268 5.11 -3.12 -16.44
C GLN A 268 6.33 -3.64 -15.64
N GLN A 269 6.92 -2.80 -14.79
CA GLN A 269 8.06 -3.20 -13.96
C GLN A 269 7.69 -4.34 -12.99
N SER A 270 6.48 -4.31 -12.41
CA SER A 270 6.03 -5.35 -11.47
C SER A 270 5.84 -6.70 -12.16
N ILE A 271 5.40 -6.73 -13.43
CA ILE A 271 5.37 -7.94 -14.27
C ILE A 271 6.78 -8.49 -14.47
N ASP A 272 7.74 -7.65 -14.84
CA ASP A 272 9.13 -8.10 -15.09
C ASP A 272 9.78 -8.68 -13.83
N LEU A 273 9.54 -8.04 -12.68
CA LEU A 273 9.98 -8.52 -11.37
C LEU A 273 9.32 -9.86 -11.02
N TRP A 274 8.02 -10.01 -11.32
CA TRP A 274 7.30 -11.26 -11.08
C TRP A 274 7.81 -12.40 -11.96
N ILE A 275 8.07 -12.15 -13.26
CA ILE A 275 8.71 -13.12 -14.16
C ILE A 275 10.10 -13.53 -13.62
N GLY A 276 10.84 -12.58 -13.05
CA GLY A 276 12.10 -12.86 -12.37
C GLY A 276 11.94 -13.83 -11.19
N TYR A 277 10.93 -13.59 -10.35
CA TYR A 277 10.60 -14.46 -9.22
C TYR A 277 10.12 -15.84 -9.67
N ASP A 278 9.21 -15.92 -10.64
CA ASP A 278 8.71 -17.16 -11.23
C ASP A 278 9.87 -18.04 -11.73
N ARG A 279 10.79 -17.46 -12.52
CA ARG A 279 11.97 -18.17 -13.02
C ARG A 279 12.86 -18.66 -11.89
N HIS A 280 12.98 -17.87 -10.81
CA HIS A 280 13.75 -18.25 -9.63
C HIS A 280 13.11 -19.45 -8.91
N VAL A 281 11.79 -19.47 -8.72
CA VAL A 281 11.06 -20.59 -8.11
C VAL A 281 11.23 -21.86 -8.95
N HIS A 282 11.03 -21.79 -10.26
CA HIS A 282 11.25 -22.94 -11.16
C HIS A 282 12.69 -23.45 -11.15
N LYS A 283 13.68 -22.54 -11.04
CA LYS A 283 15.07 -22.93 -10.86
C LYS A 283 15.26 -23.65 -9.52
N PHE A 284 14.72 -23.13 -8.43
CA PHE A 284 14.79 -23.74 -7.10
C PHE A 284 14.19 -25.15 -7.09
N ILE A 285 13.02 -25.34 -7.71
CA ILE A 285 12.39 -26.66 -7.84
C ILE A 285 13.34 -27.65 -8.54
N ARG A 286 13.90 -27.27 -9.68
CA ARG A 286 14.83 -28.12 -10.44
C ARG A 286 16.16 -28.40 -9.74
N THR A 287 16.68 -27.46 -8.95
CA THR A 287 18.01 -27.61 -8.35
C THR A 287 17.99 -28.16 -6.93
N ALA A 288 16.99 -27.79 -6.13
CA ALA A 288 16.92 -28.17 -4.72
C ALA A 288 15.97 -29.34 -4.49
N ILE A 289 14.78 -29.32 -5.10
CA ILE A 289 13.75 -30.32 -4.85
C ILE A 289 13.99 -31.57 -5.71
N ASP A 290 14.18 -31.40 -7.01
CA ASP A 290 14.37 -32.55 -7.92
C ASP A 290 15.63 -33.36 -7.59
N MET A 291 16.69 -32.68 -7.12
CA MET A 291 17.95 -33.32 -6.71
C MET A 291 17.88 -33.98 -5.33
N ASP A 292 16.96 -33.57 -4.45
CA ASP A 292 16.80 -34.11 -3.10
C ASP A 292 15.34 -34.44 -2.82
N LYS A 293 14.65 -35.24 -3.64
CA LYS A 293 13.18 -35.41 -3.58
C LYS A 293 12.57 -35.66 -2.18
N ASN A 294 13.30 -36.34 -1.29
CA ASN A 294 12.84 -36.72 0.05
C ASN A 294 13.40 -35.84 1.19
N ARG A 295 14.12 -34.77 0.86
CA ARG A 295 14.71 -33.76 1.78
C ARG A 295 15.78 -34.30 2.70
N VAL A 296 16.35 -35.44 2.34
CA VAL A 296 17.29 -36.18 3.16
C VAL A 296 18.64 -35.47 3.15
N PHE A 297 19.09 -34.98 2.00
CA PHE A 297 20.36 -34.25 1.91
C PHE A 297 20.29 -32.95 2.70
N ALA A 298 19.26 -32.13 2.50
CA ALA A 298 19.12 -30.84 3.20
C ALA A 298 19.02 -31.01 4.73
N GLN A 299 18.25 -32.00 5.21
CA GLN A 299 18.16 -32.30 6.64
C GLN A 299 19.50 -32.75 7.23
N ARG A 300 20.19 -33.67 6.55
CA ARG A 300 21.51 -34.16 6.99
C ARG A 300 22.58 -33.07 6.93
N LEU A 301 22.52 -32.18 5.94
CA LEU A 301 23.42 -31.04 5.85
C LEU A 301 23.22 -30.10 7.04
N ARG A 302 21.96 -29.79 7.41
CA ARG A 302 21.67 -28.99 8.61
C ARG A 302 22.18 -29.65 9.89
N GLN A 303 21.96 -30.96 10.05
CA GLN A 303 22.51 -31.72 11.17
C GLN A 303 24.05 -31.70 11.17
N SER A 304 24.67 -31.87 10.00
CA SER A 304 26.13 -31.83 9.86
C SER A 304 26.73 -30.48 10.24
N VAL A 305 26.01 -29.37 10.05
CA VAL A 305 26.45 -28.04 10.52
C VAL A 305 26.42 -27.98 12.05
N GLN A 306 25.39 -28.55 12.69
CA GLN A 306 25.29 -28.59 14.16
C GLN A 306 26.41 -29.44 14.79
N THR A 307 26.72 -30.59 14.19
CA THR A 307 27.73 -31.53 14.69
C THR A 307 29.11 -31.33 14.06
N TYR A 308 29.34 -30.22 13.34
CA TYR A 308 30.59 -30.00 12.60
C TYR A 308 31.82 -30.01 13.51
N PHE A 309 31.69 -29.47 14.72
CA PHE A 309 32.80 -29.35 15.67
C PHE A 309 33.16 -30.66 16.38
N ASP A 310 32.32 -31.69 16.30
CA ASP A 310 32.62 -33.02 16.86
C ASP A 310 33.68 -33.76 16.04
N ALA A 311 33.66 -33.57 14.72
CA ALA A 311 34.63 -34.13 13.77
C ALA A 311 34.80 -33.20 12.54
N PRO A 312 35.62 -32.13 12.66
CA PRO A 312 35.77 -31.16 11.59
C PRO A 312 36.43 -31.74 10.33
N TRP A 313 36.03 -31.23 9.18
CA TRP A 313 36.59 -31.60 7.88
C TRP A 313 36.66 -30.37 6.98
N ALA A 314 37.55 -30.39 5.98
CA ALA A 314 37.71 -29.30 5.02
C ALA A 314 37.63 -29.82 3.58
N LEU A 315 37.02 -29.03 2.70
CA LEU A 315 37.11 -29.26 1.26
C LEU A 315 38.51 -28.91 0.76
N THR A 316 39.02 -29.72 -0.16
CA THR A 316 40.21 -29.38 -0.93
C THR A 316 39.81 -28.64 -2.21
N TYR A 317 40.65 -27.73 -2.66
CA TYR A 317 40.47 -27.02 -3.92
C TYR A 317 41.82 -26.82 -4.59
N ALA A 318 41.82 -26.71 -5.92
CA ALA A 318 43.03 -26.44 -6.67
C ALA A 318 43.53 -25.01 -6.34
N SER A 319 44.74 -24.90 -5.82
CA SER A 319 45.38 -23.63 -5.50
C SER A 319 46.76 -23.59 -6.16
N ALA A 320 46.78 -23.23 -7.45
CA ALA A 320 48.03 -23.03 -8.15
C ALA A 320 48.76 -21.80 -7.61
N ASP A 321 50.09 -21.89 -7.52
CA ASP A 321 50.92 -20.76 -7.10
C ASP A 321 50.73 -19.57 -8.05
N ARG A 322 50.51 -18.39 -7.48
CA ARG A 322 50.41 -17.16 -8.26
C ARG A 322 51.77 -16.84 -8.87
N LEU A 323 51.75 -16.32 -10.10
CA LEU A 323 52.94 -15.95 -10.83
C LEU A 323 53.72 -14.87 -10.04
N ALA A 324 54.92 -15.20 -9.59
CA ALA A 324 55.79 -14.26 -8.88
C ALA A 324 56.32 -13.21 -9.87
N GLY A 325 55.70 -12.03 -9.88
CA GLY A 325 56.20 -10.87 -10.61
C GLY A 325 57.40 -10.25 -9.89
N TYR A 326 58.50 -10.03 -10.60
CA TYR A 326 59.54 -9.11 -10.13
C TYR A 326 58.93 -7.71 -10.06
N ALA A 327 58.83 -7.15 -8.85
CA ALA A 327 58.58 -5.72 -8.67
C ALA A 327 59.72 -4.97 -9.38
N ARG A 328 59.37 -4.18 -10.41
CA ARG A 328 60.29 -3.21 -11.02
C ARG A 328 60.26 -1.90 -10.26
#